data_AF-A0A4Q5WUI5-F1
#
_entry.id   AF-A0A4Q5WUI5-F1
#
_cell.length_a   1.000
_cell.length_b   1.000
_cell.length_c   1.000
_cell.angle_alpha   90.00
_cell.angle_beta   90.00
_cell.angle_gamma   90.00
#
_symmetry.space_group_name_H-M   'P 1'
#
loop_
_entity.id
_entity.type
_entity.pdbx_description
1 polymer ?
#
loop_
_entity_poly.entity_id
_entity_poly.type
_entity_poly.pdbx_seq_one_letter_code
_entity_poly.pdbx_strand_id
1 'polypeptide(L)'
;MKIDIHTHIMPEHMPNWVRKFGYGEFIHLEHRNCKACMMKGDKLFREVEPNCFHPESRLPEMDETGVTIQVLSTIPVLFNYWAKAADGYETSRFFNDHIADTVAKNPDRFIGIGTVPLQDVDLAVREMERCLTELKMPGLEIGTNVNQKNLGDAEFLPFFEAAEKLGCAL
;
A
#
# COMPACT_ATOMS: atom_id res chain seq x y z
N MET A 1 -9.62 23.98 -3.35
CA MET A 1 -9.29 22.63 -2.86
C MET A 1 -8.21 22.06 -3.76
N LYS A 2 -7.06 21.70 -3.19
CA LYS A 2 -5.93 21.07 -3.90
C LYS A 2 -5.81 19.63 -3.39
N ILE A 3 -5.85 18.66 -4.28
CA ILE A 3 -5.73 17.23 -3.95
C ILE A 3 -4.40 16.73 -4.52
N ASP A 4 -3.58 16.15 -3.66
CA ASP A 4 -2.38 15.43 -4.08
C ASP A 4 -2.72 13.94 -4.17
N ILE A 5 -2.74 13.42 -5.40
CA ILE A 5 -3.17 12.04 -5.67
C ILE A 5 -2.04 11.01 -5.59
N HIS A 6 -0.80 11.44 -5.33
CA HIS A 6 0.37 10.57 -5.38
C HIS A 6 1.20 10.72 -4.11
N THR A 7 0.78 10.04 -3.05
CA THR A 7 1.51 10.04 -1.79
C THR A 7 1.55 8.65 -1.16
N HIS A 8 2.68 8.33 -0.52
CA HIS A 8 2.88 7.02 0.09
C HIS A 8 2.97 7.11 1.61
N ILE A 9 2.39 6.11 2.28
CA ILE A 9 2.48 5.90 3.73
C ILE A 9 2.75 4.43 4.02
N MET A 10 3.43 4.16 5.14
CA MET A 10 3.61 2.81 5.66
C MET A 10 3.37 2.76 7.17
N PRO A 11 2.98 1.61 7.72
CA PRO A 11 2.90 1.46 9.17
C PRO A 11 4.29 1.50 9.81
N GLU A 12 4.41 2.20 10.94
CA GLU A 12 5.63 2.23 11.76
C GLU A 12 5.99 0.83 12.30
N HIS A 13 4.97 0.04 12.63
CA HIS A 13 5.11 -1.30 13.16
C HIS A 13 4.43 -2.31 12.25
N MET A 14 5.19 -3.30 11.79
CA MET A 14 4.72 -4.41 10.99
C MET A 14 5.01 -5.73 11.71
N PRO A 15 4.18 -6.75 11.51
CA PRO A 15 4.54 -8.12 11.85
C PRO A 15 5.88 -8.51 11.22
N ASN A 16 6.66 -9.33 11.92
CA ASN A 16 7.86 -9.92 11.32
C ASN A 16 7.42 -11.01 10.32
N TRP A 17 7.22 -10.60 9.08
CA TRP A 17 6.74 -11.45 7.98
C TRP A 17 7.69 -12.62 7.69
N VAL A 18 9.00 -12.39 7.78
CA VAL A 18 10.00 -13.46 7.59
C VAL A 18 9.83 -14.55 8.65
N ARG A 19 9.65 -14.19 9.92
CA ARG A 19 9.39 -15.14 11.01
C ARG A 19 8.03 -15.83 10.83
N LYS A 20 7.01 -15.10 10.38
CA LYS A 20 5.65 -15.63 10.22
C LYS A 20 5.55 -16.61 9.05
N PHE A 21 6.08 -16.26 7.89
CA PHE A 21 5.96 -17.04 6.65
C PHE A 21 7.11 -18.04 6.48
N GLY A 22 8.24 -17.82 7.16
CA GLY A 22 9.40 -18.73 7.17
C GLY A 22 10.31 -18.60 5.95
N TYR A 23 10.21 -17.52 5.16
CA TYR A 23 11.04 -17.29 3.98
C TYR A 23 11.09 -15.80 3.60
N GLY A 24 11.92 -15.51 2.59
CA GLY A 24 11.93 -14.24 1.89
C GLY A 24 12.65 -13.12 2.64
N GLU A 25 12.74 -11.97 1.98
CA GLU A 25 13.31 -10.75 2.52
C GLU A 25 12.23 -9.66 2.45
N PHE A 26 11.18 -9.83 3.26
CA PHE A 26 10.13 -8.83 3.38
C PHE A 26 10.72 -7.55 3.98
N ILE A 27 10.21 -6.40 3.53
CA ILE A 27 10.62 -5.12 4.10
C ILE A 27 10.11 -5.01 5.52
N HIS A 28 10.96 -4.53 6.42
CA HIS A 28 10.61 -4.14 7.78
C HIS A 28 11.25 -2.80 8.13
N LEU A 29 10.71 -2.13 9.15
CA LEU A 29 11.23 -0.87 9.64
C LEU A 29 12.03 -1.11 10.93
N GLU A 30 13.24 -0.57 10.99
CA GLU A 30 14.07 -0.57 12.19
C GLU A 30 14.42 0.86 12.59
N HIS A 31 14.38 1.17 13.89
CA HIS A 31 14.87 2.44 14.39
C HIS A 31 16.34 2.31 14.83
N ARG A 32 17.26 2.92 14.07
CA ARG A 32 18.71 2.91 14.31
C ARG A 32 19.23 4.33 14.42
N ASN A 33 19.94 4.68 15.50
CA ASN A 33 20.53 6.01 15.71
C ASN A 33 19.54 7.17 15.47
N CYS A 34 18.33 7.06 16.02
CA CYS A 34 17.23 8.03 15.84
C CYS A 34 16.71 8.18 14.39
N LYS A 35 17.04 7.25 13.49
CA LYS A 35 16.50 7.20 12.13
C LYS A 35 15.61 5.98 11.94
N ALA A 36 14.59 6.11 11.09
CA ALA A 36 13.78 5.00 10.64
C ALA A 36 14.39 4.41 9.36
N CYS A 37 14.87 3.16 9.44
CA CYS A 37 15.56 2.45 8.38
C CYS A 37 14.63 1.37 7.83
N MET A 38 14.20 1.52 6.57
CA MET A 38 13.58 0.44 5.82
C MET A 38 14.66 -0.58 5.45
N MET A 39 14.50 -1.80 5.92
CA MET A 39 15.45 -2.90 5.76
C MET A 39 14.87 -3.97 4.85
N LYS A 40 15.73 -4.58 4.03
CA LYS A 40 15.43 -5.79 3.25
C LYS A 40 16.40 -6.89 3.67
N GLY A 41 15.95 -7.82 4.50
CA GLY A 41 16.88 -8.67 5.25
C GLY A 41 17.82 -7.79 6.08
N ASP A 42 19.13 -8.01 5.94
CA ASP A 42 20.14 -7.20 6.66
C ASP A 42 20.58 -5.94 5.92
N LYS A 43 20.07 -5.71 4.70
CA LYS A 43 20.48 -4.58 3.85
C LYS A 43 19.58 -3.37 4.08
N LEU A 44 20.19 -2.21 4.31
CA LEU A 44 19.48 -0.94 4.30
C LEU A 44 18.93 -0.68 2.89
N PHE A 45 17.61 -0.57 2.77
CA PHE A 45 16.93 -0.21 1.54
C PHE A 45 16.81 1.31 1.39
N ARG A 46 16.31 1.97 2.45
CA ARG A 46 16.09 3.42 2.48
C ARG A 46 16.00 3.93 3.92
N GLU A 47 16.54 5.11 4.20
CA GLU A 47 16.19 5.88 5.41
C GLU A 47 14.93 6.71 5.12
N VAL A 48 13.96 6.69 6.02
CA VAL A 48 12.70 7.43 5.87
C VAL A 48 12.48 8.37 7.05
N GLU A 49 11.80 9.47 6.78
CA GLU A 49 11.44 10.47 7.77
C GLU A 49 10.09 10.15 8.45
N PRO A 50 9.79 10.74 9.62
CA PRO A 50 8.52 10.53 10.33
C PRO A 50 7.27 10.67 9.47
N ASN A 51 7.24 11.61 8.52
CA ASN A 51 6.10 11.81 7.61
C ASN A 51 5.79 10.61 6.68
N CYS A 52 6.66 9.60 6.63
CA CYS A 52 6.45 8.36 5.91
C CYS A 52 5.61 7.32 6.69
N PHE A 53 5.54 7.44 8.03
CA PHE A 53 4.84 6.47 8.90
C PHE A 53 4.00 7.09 10.03
N HIS A 54 4.11 8.39 10.26
CA HIS A 54 3.27 9.16 11.16
C HIS A 54 2.39 10.14 10.36
N PRO A 55 1.07 9.88 10.24
CA PRO A 55 0.17 10.75 9.47
C PRO A 55 0.09 12.16 10.05
N GLU A 56 0.19 12.30 11.37
CA GLU A 56 0.17 13.60 12.06
C GLU A 56 1.34 14.50 11.66
N SER A 57 2.50 13.93 11.31
CA SER A 57 3.64 14.69 10.80
C SER A 57 3.36 15.31 9.43
N ARG A 58 2.39 14.80 8.67
CA ARG A 58 2.04 15.28 7.32
C ARG A 58 1.13 16.51 7.36
N LEU A 59 0.32 16.68 8.40
CA LEU A 59 -0.70 17.73 8.46
C LEU A 59 -0.10 19.15 8.37
N PRO A 60 0.96 19.50 9.13
CA PRO A 60 1.60 20.80 8.99
C PRO A 60 2.23 21.01 7.60
N GLU A 61 2.87 19.97 7.05
CA GLU A 61 3.48 20.03 5.70
C GLU A 61 2.42 20.26 4.61
N MET A 62 1.25 19.63 4.75
CA MET A 62 0.10 19.86 3.89
C MET A 62 -0.40 21.31 3.98
N ASP A 63 -0.50 21.85 5.20
CA ASP A 63 -0.94 23.22 5.44
C ASP A 63 0.05 24.24 4.84
N GLU A 64 1.35 24.01 5.03
CA GLU A 64 2.43 24.85 4.47
C GLU A 64 2.46 24.85 2.93
N THR A 65 2.16 23.71 2.31
CA THR A 65 2.19 23.54 0.85
C THR A 65 0.83 23.77 0.17
N GLY A 66 -0.20 24.12 0.96
CA GLY A 66 -1.56 24.38 0.52
C GLY A 66 -2.30 23.14 -0.02
N VAL A 67 -1.85 21.92 0.32
CA VAL A 67 -2.52 20.67 -0.05
C VAL A 67 -3.67 20.42 0.91
N THR A 68 -4.90 20.36 0.38
CA THR A 68 -6.10 20.15 1.18
C THR A 68 -6.26 18.67 1.56
N ILE A 69 -6.12 17.78 0.58
CA ILE A 69 -6.28 16.33 0.73
C ILE A 69 -5.09 15.62 0.11
N GLN A 70 -4.59 14.58 0.78
CA GLN A 70 -3.66 13.62 0.20
C GLN A 70 -4.34 12.26 -0.01
N VAL A 71 -4.14 11.66 -1.19
CA VAL A 71 -4.50 10.27 -1.45
C VAL A 71 -3.32 9.39 -1.04
N LEU A 72 -3.54 8.58 -0.01
CA LEU A 72 -2.56 7.70 0.61
C LEU A 72 -2.60 6.34 -0.07
N SER A 73 -1.43 5.86 -0.49
CA SER A 73 -1.19 4.50 -0.93
C SER A 73 0.00 3.88 -0.18
N THR A 74 0.21 2.57 -0.32
CA THR A 74 1.40 1.94 0.26
C THR A 74 2.66 2.27 -0.56
N ILE A 75 3.84 2.02 -0.01
CA ILE A 75 5.10 2.21 -0.76
C ILE A 75 5.26 1.06 -1.76
N PRO A 76 5.58 1.27 -3.05
CA PRO A 76 5.63 0.20 -4.06
C PRO A 76 6.50 -1.02 -3.74
N VAL A 77 7.56 -0.87 -2.92
CA VAL A 77 8.39 -2.00 -2.46
C VAL A 77 7.61 -2.99 -1.57
N LEU A 78 6.47 -2.57 -1.01
CA LEU A 78 5.58 -3.35 -0.15
C LEU A 78 4.50 -4.13 -0.90
N PHE A 79 4.43 -4.02 -2.24
CA PHE A 79 3.46 -4.78 -3.05
C PHE A 79 3.64 -6.30 -2.96
N ASN A 80 4.86 -6.77 -2.67
CA ASN A 80 5.17 -8.18 -2.42
C ASN A 80 4.71 -9.17 -3.52
N TYR A 81 4.66 -8.76 -4.79
CA TYR A 81 4.24 -9.65 -5.90
C TYR A 81 5.10 -10.92 -6.04
N TRP A 82 6.33 -10.89 -5.53
CA TRP A 82 7.25 -12.03 -5.52
C TRP A 82 6.91 -13.10 -4.47
N ALA A 83 6.09 -12.76 -3.46
CA ALA A 83 5.72 -13.67 -2.38
C ALA A 83 4.66 -14.70 -2.85
N LYS A 84 4.50 -15.77 -2.08
CA LYS A 84 3.38 -16.71 -2.30
C LYS A 84 2.07 -15.94 -2.22
N ALA A 85 1.13 -16.27 -3.10
CA ALA A 85 -0.11 -15.53 -3.28
C ALA A 85 -0.89 -15.30 -1.96
N ALA A 86 -1.02 -16.33 -1.12
CA ALA A 86 -1.69 -16.24 0.17
C ALA A 86 -0.98 -15.27 1.15
N ASP A 87 0.35 -15.24 1.16
CA ASP A 87 1.14 -14.35 2.02
C ASP A 87 1.09 -12.90 1.48
N GLY A 88 1.15 -12.75 0.15
CA GLY A 88 0.93 -11.46 -0.52
C GLY A 88 -0.45 -10.88 -0.22
N TYR A 89 -1.48 -11.72 -0.23
CA TYR A 89 -2.85 -11.34 0.15
C TYR A 89 -2.92 -10.89 1.62
N GLU A 90 -2.27 -11.61 2.53
CA GLU A 90 -2.23 -11.24 3.94
C GLU A 90 -1.52 -9.89 4.17
N THR A 91 -0.37 -9.66 3.52
CA THR A 91 0.34 -8.38 3.63
C THR A 91 -0.45 -7.23 3.00
N SER A 92 -1.09 -7.46 1.85
CA SER A 92 -1.94 -6.45 1.20
C SER A 92 -3.08 -6.01 2.12
N ARG A 93 -3.78 -6.97 2.73
CA ARG A 93 -4.84 -6.70 3.71
C ARG A 93 -4.34 -5.87 4.88
N PHE A 94 -3.19 -6.23 5.44
CA PHE A 94 -2.58 -5.49 6.55
C PHE A 94 -2.30 -4.03 6.19
N PHE A 95 -1.75 -3.77 4.99
CA PHE A 95 -1.50 -2.39 4.55
C PHE A 95 -2.79 -1.62 4.26
N ASN A 96 -3.79 -2.26 3.67
CA ASN A 96 -5.08 -1.65 3.39
C ASN A 96 -5.82 -1.29 4.69
N ASP A 97 -5.79 -2.16 5.70
CA ASP A 97 -6.36 -1.90 7.02
C ASP A 97 -5.65 -0.72 7.70
N HIS A 98 -4.32 -0.65 7.63
CA HIS A 98 -3.55 0.50 8.14
C HIS A 98 -3.93 1.82 7.47
N ILE A 99 -4.09 1.83 6.14
CA ILE A 99 -4.49 3.02 5.40
C ILE A 99 -5.92 3.43 5.78
N ALA A 100 -6.85 2.47 5.85
CA ALA A 100 -8.23 2.74 6.26
C ALA A 100 -8.30 3.34 7.68
N ASP A 101 -7.55 2.77 8.63
CA ASP A 101 -7.46 3.29 10.00
C ASP A 101 -6.85 4.70 10.06
N THR A 102 -5.89 4.99 9.17
CA THR A 102 -5.28 6.32 9.06
C THR A 102 -6.28 7.35 8.53
N VAL A 103 -7.01 6.99 7.47
CA VAL A 103 -8.07 7.84 6.89
C VAL A 103 -9.17 8.10 7.91
N ALA A 104 -9.60 7.09 8.66
CA ALA A 104 -10.66 7.22 9.66
C ALA A 104 -10.34 8.26 10.77
N LYS A 105 -9.06 8.50 11.06
CA LYS A 105 -8.63 9.49 12.06
C LYS A 105 -8.67 10.93 11.54
N ASN A 106 -8.43 11.13 10.24
CA ASN A 106 -8.40 12.46 9.61
C ASN A 106 -9.12 12.42 8.23
N PRO A 107 -10.44 12.12 8.20
CA PRO A 107 -11.17 11.83 6.96
C PRO A 107 -11.39 13.06 6.06
N ASP A 108 -11.18 14.26 6.59
CA ASP A 108 -11.20 15.53 5.86
C ASP A 108 -9.85 15.87 5.21
N ARG A 109 -8.80 15.13 5.57
CA ARG A 109 -7.41 15.35 5.11
C ARG A 109 -6.88 14.23 4.24
N PHE A 110 -7.41 13.01 4.40
CA PHE A 110 -6.91 11.84 3.68
C PHE A 110 -8.00 11.05 2.96
N ILE A 111 -7.61 10.50 1.82
CA ILE A 111 -8.33 9.45 1.10
C ILE A 111 -7.36 8.27 0.98
N GLY A 112 -7.82 7.03 1.10
CA GLY A 112 -6.98 5.84 0.99
C GLY A 112 -7.27 5.05 -0.28
N ILE A 113 -6.23 4.61 -0.99
CA ILE A 113 -6.34 3.62 -2.06
C ILE A 113 -5.57 2.35 -1.67
N GLY A 114 -6.09 1.19 -2.07
CA GLY A 114 -5.57 -0.11 -1.63
C GLY A 114 -4.46 -0.68 -2.51
N THR A 115 -3.72 -1.65 -2.00
CA THR A 115 -2.86 -2.56 -2.78
C THR A 115 -3.51 -3.95 -2.85
N VAL A 116 -3.13 -4.75 -3.84
CA VAL A 116 -3.67 -6.11 -4.06
C VAL A 116 -2.56 -7.09 -4.41
N PRO A 117 -2.70 -8.40 -4.12
CA PRO A 117 -1.71 -9.42 -4.48
C PRO A 117 -1.81 -9.82 -5.97
N LEU A 118 -1.45 -8.92 -6.88
CA LEU A 118 -1.71 -9.09 -8.32
C LEU A 118 -0.98 -10.27 -9.00
N GLN A 119 -0.07 -10.96 -8.30
CA GLN A 119 0.46 -12.24 -8.75
C GLN A 119 -0.58 -13.38 -8.77
N ASP A 120 -1.75 -13.17 -8.15
CA ASP A 120 -2.91 -14.05 -8.16
C ASP A 120 -4.17 -13.21 -8.38
N VAL A 121 -4.74 -13.31 -9.59
CA VAL A 121 -5.85 -12.46 -10.03
C VAL A 121 -7.12 -12.68 -9.20
N ASP A 122 -7.40 -13.91 -8.79
CA ASP A 122 -8.59 -14.22 -8.00
C ASP A 122 -8.50 -13.59 -6.60
N LEU A 123 -7.34 -13.69 -5.95
CA LEU A 123 -7.10 -13.02 -4.68
C LEU A 123 -7.05 -11.49 -4.82
N ALA A 124 -6.52 -10.98 -5.94
CA ALA A 124 -6.49 -9.55 -6.22
C ALA A 124 -7.90 -8.97 -6.38
N VAL A 125 -8.77 -9.64 -7.13
CA VAL A 125 -10.19 -9.25 -7.28
C VAL A 125 -10.91 -9.33 -5.94
N ARG A 126 -10.66 -10.38 -5.15
CA ARG A 126 -11.26 -10.49 -3.81
C ARG A 126 -10.84 -9.35 -2.88
N GLU A 127 -9.56 -8.95 -2.89
CA GLU A 127 -9.12 -7.81 -2.08
C GLU A 127 -9.65 -6.49 -2.63
N MET A 128 -9.75 -6.33 -3.95
CA MET A 128 -10.39 -5.18 -4.57
C MET A 128 -11.83 -5.02 -4.06
N GLU A 129 -12.65 -6.08 -4.12
CA GLU A 129 -14.01 -6.05 -3.59
C GLU A 129 -14.04 -5.57 -2.13
N ARG A 130 -13.17 -6.12 -1.27
CA ARG A 130 -13.06 -5.70 0.13
C ARG A 130 -12.68 -4.23 0.29
N CYS A 131 -11.67 -3.75 -0.45
CA CYS A 131 -11.23 -2.36 -0.43
C CYS A 131 -12.38 -1.40 -0.75
N LEU A 132 -13.16 -1.67 -1.80
CA LEU A 132 -14.28 -0.81 -2.19
C LEU A 132 -15.48 -0.94 -1.25
N THR A 133 -15.88 -2.17 -0.91
CA THR A 133 -17.16 -2.40 -0.22
C THR A 133 -17.07 -2.28 1.29
N GLU A 134 -15.95 -2.68 1.89
CA GLU A 134 -15.76 -2.66 3.35
C GLU A 134 -14.94 -1.45 3.78
N LEU A 135 -13.78 -1.21 3.16
CA LEU A 135 -12.86 -0.12 3.52
C LEU A 135 -13.21 1.23 2.89
N LYS A 136 -14.17 1.24 1.95
CA LYS A 136 -14.66 2.44 1.26
C LYS A 136 -13.56 3.21 0.50
N MET A 137 -12.54 2.51 0.04
CA MET A 137 -11.49 3.05 -0.82
C MET A 137 -12.07 3.27 -2.24
N PRO A 138 -11.77 4.40 -2.92
CA PRO A 138 -12.27 4.66 -4.26
C PRO A 138 -11.47 3.96 -5.37
N GLY A 139 -10.35 3.31 -5.03
CA GLY A 139 -9.45 2.70 -5.99
C GLY A 139 -8.29 1.96 -5.36
N LEU A 140 -7.37 1.56 -6.22
CA LEU A 140 -6.15 0.82 -5.87
C LEU A 140 -4.92 1.48 -6.51
N GLU A 141 -3.75 1.19 -5.95
CA GLU A 141 -2.46 1.38 -6.61
C GLU A 141 -1.88 0.00 -6.98
N ILE A 142 -1.39 -0.15 -8.21
CA ILE A 142 -0.74 -1.37 -8.69
C ILE A 142 0.64 -1.07 -9.30
N GLY A 143 1.53 -2.06 -9.28
CA GLY A 143 2.82 -1.97 -9.96
C GLY A 143 2.67 -1.96 -11.47
N THR A 144 3.64 -1.37 -12.17
CA THR A 144 3.68 -1.32 -13.64
C THR A 144 3.95 -2.69 -14.30
N ASN A 145 4.36 -3.67 -13.51
CA ASN A 145 4.54 -5.06 -13.91
C ASN A 145 4.35 -5.98 -12.70
N VAL A 146 4.06 -7.25 -12.96
CA VAL A 146 3.92 -8.29 -11.94
C VAL A 146 4.89 -9.42 -12.27
N ASN A 147 6.00 -9.50 -11.53
CA ASN A 147 7.03 -10.53 -11.75
C ASN A 147 7.50 -10.63 -13.22
N GLN A 148 7.82 -9.47 -13.83
CA GLN A 148 8.23 -9.33 -15.24
C GLN A 148 7.11 -9.50 -16.29
N LYS A 149 5.87 -9.74 -15.87
CA LYS A 149 4.71 -9.74 -16.75
C LYS A 149 4.16 -8.33 -16.91
N ASN A 150 3.81 -7.94 -18.13
CA ASN A 150 3.27 -6.63 -18.40
C ASN A 150 1.77 -6.61 -18.11
N LEU A 151 1.24 -5.46 -17.71
CA LEU A 151 -0.20 -5.31 -17.43
C LEU A 151 -1.09 -5.59 -18.66
N GLY A 152 -0.54 -5.55 -19.88
CA GLY A 152 -1.26 -5.93 -21.10
C GLY A 152 -1.39 -7.45 -21.33
N ASP A 153 -0.78 -8.28 -20.49
CA ASP A 153 -0.84 -9.73 -20.65
C ASP A 153 -2.27 -10.22 -20.33
N ALA A 154 -2.77 -11.16 -21.14
CA ALA A 154 -4.17 -11.60 -21.11
C ALA A 154 -4.62 -12.18 -19.75
N GLU A 155 -3.67 -12.64 -18.93
CA GLU A 155 -3.98 -13.14 -17.58
C GLU A 155 -4.52 -12.05 -16.65
N PHE A 156 -4.19 -10.77 -16.87
CA PHE A 156 -4.68 -9.65 -16.04
C PHE A 156 -6.00 -9.07 -16.54
N LEU A 157 -6.51 -9.50 -17.71
CA LEU A 157 -7.78 -9.01 -18.23
C LEU A 157 -8.94 -9.17 -17.22
N PRO A 158 -9.11 -10.32 -16.53
CA PRO A 158 -10.18 -10.47 -15.53
C PRO A 158 -10.07 -9.48 -14.36
N PHE A 159 -8.85 -9.06 -13.99
CA PHE A 159 -8.64 -8.04 -12.95
C PHE A 159 -9.16 -6.67 -13.41
N PHE A 160 -8.87 -6.26 -14.65
CA PHE A 160 -9.35 -5.00 -15.20
C PHE A 160 -10.87 -5.01 -15.44
N GLU A 161 -11.44 -6.12 -15.92
CA GLU A 161 -12.89 -6.29 -16.05
C GLU A 161 -13.60 -6.19 -14.70
N ALA A 162 -13.02 -6.76 -13.64
CA ALA A 162 -13.53 -6.61 -12.29
C ALA A 162 -13.44 -5.15 -11.80
N ALA A 163 -12.31 -4.47 -12.04
CA ALA A 163 -12.14 -3.06 -11.68
C ALA A 163 -13.19 -2.17 -12.38
N GLU A 164 -13.40 -2.35 -13.68
CA GLU A 164 -14.43 -1.63 -14.43
C GLU A 164 -15.83 -1.89 -13.86
N LYS A 165 -16.18 -3.17 -13.64
CA LYS A 165 -17.49 -3.57 -13.12
C LYS A 165 -17.77 -2.98 -11.73
N LEU A 166 -16.76 -2.90 -10.87
CA LEU A 166 -16.86 -2.38 -9.51
C LEU A 166 -16.73 -0.86 -9.44
N GLY A 167 -16.34 -0.18 -10.54
CA GLY A 167 -16.06 1.25 -10.55
C GLY A 167 -14.78 1.62 -9.78
N CYS A 168 -13.79 0.72 -9.77
CA CYS A 168 -12.50 0.91 -9.11
C CYS A 168 -11.54 1.76 -9.96
N ALA A 169 -11.03 2.86 -9.42
CA ALA A 169 -9.90 3.57 -10.02
C ALA A 169 -8.59 2.77 -9.85
N LEU A 170 -7.68 2.86 -10.83
CA LEU A 170 -6.35 2.25 -10.84
C LEU A 170 -5.28 3.29 -11.20
#